data_AF-A0A7C6UI79-F1
#
_entry.id   AF-A0A7C6UI79-F1
#
_cell.length_a   1.000
_cell.length_b   1.000
_cell.length_c   1.000
_cell.angle_alpha   90.00
_cell.angle_beta   90.00
_cell.angle_gamma   90.00
#
_symmetry.space_group_name_H-M   'P 1'
#
loop_
_entity.id
_entity.type
_entity.pdbx_description
1 polymer ?
#
loop_
_entity_poly.entity_id
_entity_poly.type
_entity_poly.pdbx_seq_one_letter_code
_entity_poly.pdbx_strand_id
1 'polypeptide(L)'
;MLVKKFNEDAPTPHFTEKAKTVKIPGKEGLTFFYSDMCPFNADYVDVMIETAVKHGIKSEKIKVESLKQAKDLPTPFGIFSVFYNGKFLTHEVMAEKKFDKLLKTITH
;
A
#
# COMPACT_ATOMS: atom_id res chain seq x y z
N MET A 1 6.62 13.40 -11.70
CA MET A 1 7.97 13.11 -11.15
C MET A 1 8.90 14.17 -11.72
N LEU A 2 9.51 15.00 -10.88
CA LEU A 2 10.56 15.92 -11.31
C LEU A 2 11.91 15.19 -11.16
N VAL A 3 12.72 15.14 -12.22
CA VAL A 3 14.01 14.45 -12.20
C VAL A 3 15.08 15.26 -12.93
N LYS A 4 16.27 15.34 -12.34
CA LYS A 4 17.48 15.85 -12.99
C LYS A 4 18.30 14.66 -13.50
N LYS A 5 18.58 14.60 -14.80
CA LYS A 5 19.47 13.60 -15.37
C LYS A 5 20.93 14.03 -15.14
N PHE A 6 21.69 13.21 -14.42
CA PHE A 6 23.14 13.42 -14.25
C PHE A 6 23.96 12.93 -15.45
N ASN A 7 23.40 12.00 -16.23
CA ASN A 7 23.89 11.56 -17.52
C ASN A 7 22.75 11.76 -18.54
N GLU A 8 23.02 12.50 -19.62
CA GLU A 8 22.01 12.83 -20.64
C GLU A 8 21.47 11.58 -21.36
N ASP A 9 22.32 10.55 -21.53
CA ASP A 9 21.97 9.28 -22.17
C ASP A 9 21.18 8.33 -21.26
N ALA A 10 21.03 8.67 -19.97
CA ALA A 10 20.28 7.83 -19.05
C ALA A 10 18.78 7.80 -19.41
N PRO A 11 18.13 6.61 -19.29
CA PRO A 11 16.70 6.49 -19.56
C PRO A 11 15.90 7.38 -18.59
N THR A 12 14.84 8.00 -19.09
CA THR A 12 13.93 8.79 -18.24
C THR A 12 13.17 7.85 -17.30
N PRO A 13 13.22 8.07 -15.97
CA PRO A 13 12.47 7.25 -15.04
C PRO A 13 10.97 7.45 -15.27
N HIS A 14 10.23 6.35 -15.17
CA HIS A 14 8.79 6.32 -15.34
C HIS A 14 8.17 5.35 -14.34
N PHE A 15 6.91 5.59 -13.98
CA PHE A 15 6.13 4.62 -13.22
C PHE A 15 5.68 3.48 -14.12
N THR A 16 5.63 2.27 -13.57
CA THR A 16 5.08 1.10 -14.26
C THR A 16 3.59 1.31 -14.55
N GLU A 17 3.06 0.66 -15.60
CA GLU A 17 1.63 0.76 -15.93
C GLU A 17 0.75 0.29 -14.77
N LYS A 18 1.17 -0.76 -14.04
CA LYS A 18 0.49 -1.22 -12.82
C LYS A 18 0.39 -0.11 -11.77
N ALA A 19 1.49 0.57 -11.48
CA ALA A 19 1.53 1.68 -10.54
C ALA A 19 0.73 2.91 -11.00
N LYS A 20 0.43 3.05 -12.29
CA LYS A 20 -0.46 4.11 -12.81
C LYS A 20 -1.94 3.74 -12.65
N THR A 21 -2.30 2.46 -12.81
CA THR A 21 -3.70 2.01 -12.70
C THR A 21 -4.23 1.98 -11.28
N VAL A 22 -3.34 1.76 -10.30
CA VAL A 22 -3.62 1.71 -8.85
C VAL A 22 -4.79 0.80 -8.45
N LYS A 23 -4.84 -0.39 -9.06
CA LYS A 23 -5.90 -1.38 -8.84
C LYS A 23 -5.37 -2.80 -8.75
N ILE A 24 -6.09 -3.65 -8.02
CA ILE A 24 -5.83 -5.08 -7.86
C ILE A 24 -7.11 -5.85 -8.19
N PRO A 25 -7.25 -6.40 -9.40
CA PRO A 25 -8.45 -7.12 -9.79
C PRO A 25 -8.70 -8.35 -8.90
N GLY A 26 -9.96 -8.59 -8.54
CA GLY A 26 -10.37 -9.82 -7.86
C GLY A 26 -10.00 -9.92 -6.37
N LYS A 27 -9.55 -8.84 -5.74
CA LYS A 27 -9.33 -8.79 -4.28
C LYS A 27 -10.59 -8.36 -3.54
N GLU A 28 -10.93 -9.08 -2.48
CA GLU A 28 -11.99 -8.75 -1.53
C GLU A 28 -11.41 -8.34 -0.19
N GLY A 29 -12.01 -7.34 0.45
CA GLY A 29 -11.55 -6.85 1.75
C GLY A 29 -10.31 -5.97 1.63
N LEU A 30 -9.46 -5.99 2.64
CA LEU A 30 -8.27 -5.16 2.75
C LEU A 30 -7.00 -5.92 2.38
N THR A 31 -6.17 -5.31 1.54
CA THR A 31 -4.82 -5.82 1.22
C THR A 31 -3.78 -4.79 1.64
N PHE A 32 -2.90 -5.20 2.56
CA PHE A 32 -1.82 -4.39 3.09
C PHE A 32 -0.50 -4.82 2.45
N PHE A 33 0.20 -3.91 1.77
CA PHE A 33 1.58 -4.10 1.35
C PHE A 33 2.49 -3.36 2.32
N TYR A 34 3.57 -4.00 2.77
CA TYR A 34 4.57 -3.37 3.63
C TYR A 34 5.98 -3.89 3.33
N SER A 35 7.00 -3.08 3.62
CA SER A 35 8.41 -3.50 3.63
C SER A 35 9.12 -3.06 4.90
N ASP A 36 10.26 -3.70 5.19
CA ASP A 36 11.08 -3.44 6.37
C ASP A 36 11.91 -2.13 6.28
N MET A 37 11.69 -1.31 5.24
CA MET A 37 12.39 -0.02 5.11
C MET A 37 12.03 0.99 6.22
N CYS A 38 10.91 0.78 6.91
CA CYS A 38 10.51 1.61 8.03
C CYS A 38 10.43 0.74 9.31
N PRO A 39 11.27 1.01 10.33
CA PRO A 39 11.28 0.21 11.55
C PRO A 39 9.98 0.32 12.35
N PHE A 40 9.15 1.32 12.08
CA PHE A 40 7.85 1.54 12.74
C PHE A 40 6.67 0.85 12.03
N ASN A 41 6.87 0.29 10.82
CA ASN A 41 5.75 -0.21 10.03
C ASN A 41 5.18 -1.51 10.56
N ALA A 42 5.99 -2.45 11.06
CA ALA A 42 5.50 -3.78 11.42
C ALA A 42 4.39 -3.72 12.48
N ASP A 43 4.65 -3.04 13.60
CA ASP A 43 3.71 -2.95 14.73
C ASP A 43 2.42 -2.20 14.37
N TYR A 44 2.52 -1.08 13.65
CA TYR A 44 1.34 -0.31 13.27
C TYR A 44 0.50 -0.99 12.18
N VAL A 45 1.13 -1.73 11.27
CA VAL A 45 0.40 -2.54 10.28
C VAL A 45 -0.43 -3.60 10.99
N ASP A 46 0.13 -4.24 12.02
CA ASP A 46 -0.60 -5.23 12.81
C ASP A 46 -1.77 -4.61 13.56
N VAL A 47 -1.60 -3.42 14.18
CA VAL A 47 -2.71 -2.67 14.79
C VAL A 47 -3.80 -2.34 13.77
N MET A 48 -3.44 -1.92 12.55
CA MET A 48 -4.43 -1.64 11.50
C MET A 48 -5.17 -2.92 11.06
N ILE A 49 -4.48 -4.04 10.93
CA ILE A 49 -5.11 -5.34 10.59
C ILE A 49 -6.06 -5.78 11.70
N GLU A 50 -5.65 -5.72 12.96
CA GLU A 50 -6.51 -6.04 14.11
C GLU A 50 -7.77 -5.16 14.11
N THR A 51 -7.61 -3.87 13.82
CA THR A 51 -8.75 -2.95 13.70
C THR A 51 -9.69 -3.38 12.57
N ALA A 52 -9.18 -3.78 11.41
CA ALA A 52 -10.01 -4.29 10.32
C ALA A 52 -10.76 -5.58 10.67
N VAL A 53 -10.11 -6.49 11.42
CA VAL A 53 -10.73 -7.72 11.91
C VAL A 53 -11.88 -7.41 12.88
N LYS A 54 -11.76 -6.39 13.74
CA LYS A 54 -12.85 -5.93 14.62
C LYS A 54 -14.08 -5.45 13.83
N HIS A 55 -13.89 -4.97 12.61
CA HIS A 55 -14.98 -4.58 11.68
C HIS A 55 -15.50 -5.73 10.81
N GLY A 56 -14.99 -6.96 10.98
CA GLY A 56 -15.39 -8.12 10.19
C GLY A 56 -14.86 -8.10 8.74
N ILE A 57 -13.85 -7.30 8.43
CA ILE A 57 -13.31 -7.15 7.07
C ILE A 57 -12.18 -8.16 6.86
N LYS A 58 -12.30 -9.02 5.84
CA LYS A 58 -11.21 -9.91 5.39
C LYS A 58 -9.96 -9.05 5.14
N SER A 59 -8.83 -9.43 5.72
CA SER A 59 -7.59 -8.66 5.64
C SER A 59 -6.41 -9.56 5.30
N GLU A 60 -5.57 -9.13 4.36
CA GLU A 60 -4.38 -9.84 3.88
C GLU A 60 -3.15 -8.94 4.03
N LYS A 61 -2.06 -9.48 4.59
CA LYS A 61 -0.78 -8.79 4.77
C LYS A 61 0.26 -9.37 3.81
N ILE A 62 0.81 -8.57 2.91
CA ILE A 62 1.80 -8.96 1.89
C ILE A 62 3.11 -8.22 2.15
N LYS A 63 4.17 -8.97 2.47
CA LYS A 63 5.50 -8.42 2.67
C LYS A 63 6.22 -8.26 1.33
N VAL A 64 6.86 -7.11 1.14
CA VAL A 64 7.65 -6.76 -0.03
C VAL A 64 9.12 -6.84 0.35
N GLU A 65 9.80 -7.88 -0.13
CA GLU A 65 11.18 -8.22 0.28
C GLU A 65 12.20 -8.05 -0.84
N SER A 66 11.74 -7.83 -2.08
CA SER A 66 12.62 -7.69 -3.24
C SER A 66 12.27 -6.47 -4.09
N LEU A 67 13.29 -5.93 -4.76
CA LEU A 67 13.14 -4.87 -5.76
C LEU A 67 12.14 -5.27 -6.86
N LYS A 68 12.14 -6.54 -7.26
CA LYS A 68 11.22 -7.06 -8.26
C LYS A 68 9.77 -6.97 -7.78
N GLN A 69 9.49 -7.39 -6.56
CA GLN A 69 8.15 -7.25 -5.96
C GLN A 69 7.76 -5.78 -5.83
N ALA A 70 8.65 -4.93 -5.33
CA ALA A 70 8.38 -3.49 -5.18
C ALA A 70 8.02 -2.80 -6.52
N LYS A 71 8.68 -3.19 -7.61
CA LYS A 71 8.38 -2.68 -8.96
C LYS A 71 7.10 -3.25 -9.56
N ASP A 72 6.70 -4.45 -9.15
CA ASP A 72 5.47 -5.10 -9.63
C ASP A 72 4.22 -4.64 -8.88
N LEU A 73 4.39 -3.89 -7.78
CA LEU A 73 3.27 -3.39 -6.99
C LEU A 73 2.30 -2.55 -7.85
N PRO A 74 1.00 -2.61 -7.53
CA PRO A 74 -0.03 -1.76 -8.12
C PRO A 74 0.06 -0.32 -7.61
N THR A 75 1.18 0.10 -7.01
CA THR A 75 1.32 1.39 -6.35
C THR A 75 2.75 1.90 -6.50
N PRO A 76 2.97 3.23 -6.62
CA PRO A 76 4.32 3.79 -6.53
C PRO A 76 4.89 3.73 -5.09
N PHE A 77 4.07 3.42 -4.08
CA PHE A 77 4.45 3.36 -2.67
C PHE A 77 4.97 1.96 -2.31
N GLY A 78 6.29 1.75 -2.45
CA GLY A 78 6.96 0.49 -2.12
C GLY A 78 7.20 0.22 -0.62
N ILE A 79 6.83 1.16 0.25
CA ILE A 79 7.05 1.07 1.71
C ILE A 79 5.80 0.57 2.41
N PHE A 80 4.66 1.21 2.16
CA PHE A 80 3.38 0.84 2.73
C PHE A 80 2.23 1.28 1.83
N SER A 81 1.22 0.43 1.68
CA SER A 81 -0.05 0.80 1.06
C SER A 81 -1.17 -0.15 1.47
N VAL A 82 -2.39 0.36 1.44
CA VAL A 82 -3.62 -0.37 1.74
C VAL A 82 -4.58 -0.22 0.57
N PHE A 83 -5.19 -1.34 0.18
CA PHE A 83 -6.23 -1.41 -0.83
C PHE A 83 -7.49 -1.97 -0.21
N TYR A 84 -8.66 -1.44 -0.58
CA TYR A 84 -9.96 -1.97 -0.22
C TYR A 84 -10.72 -2.42 -1.47
N ASN A 85 -11.13 -3.69 -1.54
CA ASN A 85 -11.78 -4.30 -2.69
C ASN A 85 -11.03 -4.02 -4.01
N GLY A 86 -9.70 -4.14 -3.96
CA GLY A 86 -8.83 -3.91 -5.10
C GLY A 86 -8.64 -2.44 -5.51
N LYS A 87 -9.19 -1.47 -4.78
CA LYS A 87 -8.98 -0.03 -5.03
C LYS A 87 -8.06 0.56 -3.98
N PHE A 88 -7.21 1.51 -4.38
CA PHE A 88 -6.34 2.21 -3.46
C PHE A 88 -7.13 2.89 -2.34
N LEU A 89 -6.73 2.65 -1.09
CA LEU A 89 -7.32 3.27 0.09
C LEU A 89 -6.38 4.32 0.67
N THR A 90 -5.16 3.94 1.02
CA THR A 90 -4.18 4.84 1.65
C THR A 90 -2.75 4.31 1.53
N HIS A 91 -1.77 5.20 1.70
CA HIS A 91 -0.35 4.87 1.88
C HIS A 91 0.17 5.36 3.25
N GLU A 92 -0.72 5.89 4.09
CA GLU A 92 -0.39 6.41 5.41
C GLU A 92 -0.59 5.30 6.45
N VAL A 93 0.44 5.06 7.25
CA VAL A 93 0.36 4.23 8.46
C VAL A 93 -0.37 5.04 9.55
N MET A 94 -1.44 4.47 10.11
CA MET A 94 -2.32 5.18 11.03
C MET A 94 -2.48 4.45 12.35
N ALA A 95 -2.68 5.20 13.44
CA ALA A 95 -3.13 4.63 14.71
C ALA A 95 -4.58 4.12 14.62
N GLU A 96 -4.94 3.16 15.49
CA GLU A 96 -6.26 2.51 15.54
C GLU A 96 -7.43 3.49 15.40
N LYS A 97 -7.49 4.55 16.21
CA LYS A 97 -8.62 5.52 16.18
C LYS A 97 -8.81 6.19 14.83
N LYS A 98 -7.71 6.55 14.15
CA LYS A 98 -7.77 7.21 12.84
C LYS A 98 -8.18 6.21 11.77
N PHE A 99 -7.65 4.99 11.84
CA PHE A 99 -8.00 3.93 10.90
C PHE A 99 -9.45 3.45 11.08
N ASP A 100 -9.95 3.29 12.30
CA ASP A 100 -11.34 2.98 12.61
C ASP A 100 -12.31 4.00 11.97
N LYS A 101 -11.98 5.30 12.07
CA LYS A 101 -12.77 6.36 11.42
C LYS A 101 -12.76 6.24 9.90
N LEU A 102 -11.61 5.88 9.31
CA LEU A 102 -11.49 5.64 7.88
C LEU A 102 -12.34 4.43 7.45
N LEU A 103 -12.26 3.32 8.19
CA LEU A 103 -13.05 2.11 7.93
C LEU A 103 -14.55 2.39 7.93
N LYS A 104 -15.04 3.13 8.93
CA LYS A 104 -16.46 3.53 9.02
C LYS A 104 -16.95 4.33 7.81
N THR A 105 -16.05 5.04 7.13
CA THR A 105 -16.39 5.84 5.94
C THR A 105 -16.50 4.98 4.67
N ILE A 106 -15.84 3.81 4.64
CA ILE A 106 -15.83 2.91 3.46
C ILE A 106 -16.76 1.69 3.62
N THR A 107 -17.31 1.46 4.82
CA THR A 107 -18.25 0.38 5.13
C THR A 107 -19.70 0.84 5.35
N HIS A 108 -19.97 2.15 5.29
CA HIS A 108 -21.32 2.73 5.20
C HIS A 108 -21.68 3.05 3.75
#